data_AF-A0A2E1H5Z7-F1
#
_entry.id   AF-A0A2E1H5Z7-F1
#
_cell.length_a   1.000
_cell.length_b   1.000
_cell.length_c   1.000
_cell.angle_alpha   90.00
_cell.angle_beta   90.00
_cell.angle_gamma   90.00
#
_symmetry.space_group_name_H-M   'P 1'
#
loop_
_entity.id
_entity.type
_entity.pdbx_description
1 polymer ?
#
loop_
_entity_poly.entity_id
_entity_poly.type
_entity_poly.pdbx_seq_one_letter_code
_entity_poly.pdbx_strand_id
1 'polypeptide(L)'
;GGEPQLKHQPKLQEYADILGFQANWRPAEYVSWHKEIHKLRTEMKDKYDALIILHWNRTTFTKNARMACNDAGQKPCITCHYQGFTNLRETMQECLRQLLARL
;
A
#
# COMPACT_ATOMS: atom_id res chain seq x y z
N GLY A 1 -15.18 -0.88 11.95
CA GLY A 1 -15.58 -1.33 10.60
C GLY A 1 -14.80 -2.59 10.28
N GLY A 2 -15.47 -3.73 10.28
CA GLY A 2 -14.86 -5.05 10.03
C GLY A 2 -15.07 -5.55 8.61
N GLU A 3 -15.69 -4.77 7.73
CA GLU A 3 -15.97 -5.19 6.36
C GLU A 3 -14.74 -5.00 5.46
N PRO A 4 -14.37 -6.04 4.67
CA PRO A 4 -13.34 -5.94 3.66
C PRO A 4 -13.63 -4.78 2.71
N GLN A 5 -12.70 -3.83 2.63
CA GLN A 5 -12.81 -2.72 1.70
C GLN A 5 -12.42 -3.22 0.32
N LEU A 6 -13.37 -3.68 -0.48
CA LEU A 6 -13.09 -4.19 -1.83
C LEU A 6 -13.37 -3.16 -2.93
N LYS A 7 -13.95 -2.00 -2.58
CA LYS A 7 -14.44 -1.01 -3.55
C LYS A 7 -13.38 -0.55 -4.56
N HIS A 8 -12.12 -0.43 -4.16
CA HIS A 8 -11.05 0.02 -5.05
C HIS A 8 -10.23 -1.12 -5.66
N GLN A 9 -10.45 -2.37 -5.26
CA GLN A 9 -9.70 -3.51 -5.78
C GLN A 9 -9.93 -3.72 -7.30
N PRO A 10 -11.18 -3.69 -7.83
CA PRO A 10 -11.38 -3.82 -9.28
C PRO A 10 -10.69 -2.71 -10.06
N LYS A 11 -10.72 -1.48 -9.54
CA LYS A 11 -10.09 -0.33 -10.20
C LYS A 11 -8.56 -0.40 -10.17
N LEU A 12 -7.99 -0.91 -9.08
CA LEU A 12 -6.55 -1.16 -9.00
C LEU A 12 -6.12 -2.19 -10.05
N GLN A 13 -6.88 -3.28 -10.19
CA GLN A 13 -6.56 -4.32 -11.17
C GLN A 13 -6.68 -3.79 -12.60
N GLU A 14 -7.75 -3.05 -12.91
CA GLU A 14 -7.90 -2.39 -14.21
C GLU A 14 -6.70 -1.50 -14.55
N TYR A 15 -6.21 -0.70 -13.60
CA TYR A 15 -5.02 0.10 -13.82
C TYR A 15 -3.73 -0.72 -13.94
N ALA A 16 -3.59 -1.79 -13.16
CA ALA A 16 -2.48 -2.72 -13.25
C ALA A 16 -2.37 -3.32 -14.65
N ASP A 17 -3.51 -3.73 -15.22
CA ASP A 17 -3.59 -4.32 -16.55
C ASP A 17 -3.29 -3.28 -17.65
N ILE A 18 -3.88 -2.07 -17.56
CA ILE A 18 -3.66 -1.00 -18.55
C ILE A 18 -2.22 -0.49 -18.56
N LEU A 19 -1.62 -0.33 -17.37
CA LEU A 19 -0.30 0.28 -17.21
C LEU A 19 0.84 -0.74 -17.15
N GLY A 20 0.53 -2.04 -17.11
CA GLY A 20 1.52 -3.11 -17.14
C GLY A 20 2.32 -3.30 -15.85
N PHE A 21 1.73 -3.04 -14.69
CA PHE A 21 2.38 -3.29 -13.38
C PHE A 21 1.69 -4.42 -12.61
N GLN A 22 2.42 -5.04 -11.67
CA GLN A 22 1.85 -6.06 -10.78
C GLN A 22 1.32 -5.42 -9.50
N ALA A 23 0.11 -5.79 -9.10
CA ALA A 23 -0.54 -5.29 -7.88
C ALA A 23 -1.01 -6.43 -6.99
N ASN A 24 -0.95 -6.25 -5.67
CA ASN A 24 -1.54 -7.19 -4.71
C ASN A 24 -2.42 -6.42 -3.71
N TRP A 25 -3.70 -6.80 -3.63
CA TRP A 25 -4.64 -6.24 -2.68
C TRP A 25 -4.79 -7.13 -1.45
N ARG A 26 -4.65 -6.56 -0.24
CA ARG A 26 -4.79 -7.33 1.00
C ARG A 26 -5.54 -6.56 2.07
N PRO A 27 -6.50 -7.20 2.76
CA PRO A 27 -7.03 -6.66 4.00
C PRO A 27 -5.97 -6.75 5.09
N ALA A 28 -5.80 -5.68 5.87
CA ALA A 28 -5.05 -5.74 7.12
C ALA A 28 -6.02 -6.17 8.22
N GLU A 29 -5.99 -7.44 8.60
CA GLU A 29 -6.81 -7.95 9.70
C GLU A 29 -6.31 -7.43 11.05
N TYR A 30 -7.24 -6.96 11.89
CA TYR A 30 -6.90 -6.39 13.20
C TYR A 30 -6.30 -7.42 14.17
N VAL A 31 -6.73 -8.68 14.08
CA VAL A 31 -6.37 -9.74 15.04
C VAL A 31 -4.98 -10.33 14.77
N SER A 32 -4.52 -10.24 13.51
CA SER A 32 -3.34 -10.94 13.00
C SER A 32 -2.30 -9.99 12.38
N TRP A 33 -2.42 -8.68 12.65
CA TRP A 33 -1.60 -7.62 12.03
C TRP A 33 -0.07 -7.83 12.16
N HIS A 34 0.40 -8.47 13.24
CA HIS A 34 1.82 -8.81 13.41
C HIS A 34 2.33 -9.77 12.34
N LYS A 35 1.54 -10.79 11.98
CA LYS A 35 1.89 -11.75 10.92
C LYS A 35 1.92 -11.06 9.56
N GLU A 36 0.94 -10.19 9.30
CA GLU A 36 0.89 -9.39 8.07
C GLU A 36 2.09 -8.44 7.95
N ILE A 37 2.52 -7.79 9.04
CA ILE A 37 3.73 -6.96 9.04
C ILE A 37 4.99 -7.80 8.77
N HIS A 38 5.11 -8.98 9.36
CA HIS A 38 6.26 -9.85 9.11
C HIS A 38 6.34 -10.27 7.64
N LYS A 39 5.20 -10.69 7.07
CA LYS A 39 5.09 -11.04 5.65
C LYS A 39 5.40 -9.84 4.74
N LEU A 40 4.85 -8.67 5.05
CA LEU A 40 5.11 -7.43 4.32
C LEU A 40 6.60 -7.08 4.31
N ARG A 41 7.31 -7.24 5.43
CA ARG A 41 8.77 -6.99 5.49
C ARG A 41 9.54 -7.87 4.52
N THR A 42 9.21 -9.15 4.45
CA THR A 42 9.85 -10.07 3.49
C THR A 42 9.55 -9.67 2.06
N GLU A 43 8.28 -9.41 1.73
CA GLU A 43 7.90 -9.10 0.35
C GLU A 43 8.34 -7.71 -0.13
N MET A 44 8.44 -6.72 0.76
CA MET A 44 8.99 -5.41 0.39
C MET A 44 10.47 -5.50 0.03
N LYS A 45 11.23 -6.47 0.56
CA LYS A 45 12.63 -6.66 0.16
C LYS A 45 12.72 -7.21 -1.26
N ASP A 46 11.96 -8.25 -1.55
CA ASP A 46 12.22 -9.09 -2.72
C ASP A 46 11.19 -8.94 -3.85
N LYS A 47 10.00 -8.40 -3.58
CA LYS A 47 8.85 -8.49 -4.50
C LYS A 47 8.20 -7.16 -4.88
N TYR A 48 8.07 -6.22 -3.93
CA TYR A 48 7.33 -4.99 -4.19
C TYR A 48 8.23 -3.77 -4.24
N ASP A 49 7.96 -2.86 -5.17
CA ASP A 49 8.68 -1.59 -5.31
C ASP A 49 8.09 -0.49 -4.44
N ALA A 50 6.79 -0.57 -4.11
CA ALA A 50 6.09 0.42 -3.32
C ALA A 50 4.89 -0.17 -2.56
N LEU A 51 4.41 0.59 -1.56
CA LEU A 51 3.25 0.25 -0.75
C LEU A 51 2.24 1.40 -0.73
N ILE A 52 0.96 1.07 -0.93
CA ILE A 52 -0.17 1.95 -0.71
C ILE A 52 -1.00 1.40 0.45
N ILE A 53 -1.19 2.21 1.49
CA ILE A 53 -1.98 1.84 2.67
C ILE A 53 -3.30 2.62 2.62
N LEU A 54 -4.40 1.91 2.50
CA LEU A 54 -5.73 2.50 2.58
C LEU A 54 -6.19 2.49 4.04
N HIS A 55 -6.34 3.65 4.66
CA HIS A 55 -6.60 3.67 6.09
C HIS A 55 -7.32 4.93 6.59
N TRP A 56 -8.06 4.78 7.69
CA TRP A 56 -8.88 5.85 8.28
C TRP A 56 -8.18 6.63 9.41
N ASN A 57 -7.09 6.11 10.02
CA ASN A 57 -6.40 6.82 11.12
C ASN A 57 -4.88 6.57 11.22
N ARG A 58 -4.14 7.00 12.25
CA ARG A 58 -2.76 6.49 12.47
C ARG A 58 -2.81 5.32 13.44
N THR A 59 -2.55 4.10 12.98
CA THR A 59 -2.43 2.93 13.85
C THR A 59 -0.98 2.44 13.92
N THR A 60 -0.67 1.63 14.93
CA THR A 60 0.59 0.91 15.07
C THR A 60 0.96 0.16 13.80
N PHE A 61 -0.04 -0.34 13.05
CA PHE A 61 0.18 -0.98 11.75
C PHE A 61 0.82 -0.04 10.73
N THR A 62 0.24 1.14 10.48
CA THR A 62 0.76 2.10 9.48
C THR A 62 2.21 2.51 9.79
N LYS A 63 2.54 2.69 11.07
CA LYS A 63 3.92 2.98 11.50
C LYS A 63 4.87 1.83 11.15
N ASN A 64 4.50 0.60 11.48
CA ASN A 64 5.33 -0.58 11.22
C ASN A 64 5.44 -0.91 9.73
N ALA A 65 4.38 -0.68 8.95
CA ALA A 65 4.40 -0.85 7.50
C ALA A 65 5.37 0.14 6.84
N ARG A 66 5.37 1.42 7.29
CA ARG A 66 6.35 2.40 6.82
C ARG A 66 7.78 2.01 7.19
N MET A 67 8.00 1.49 8.40
CA MET A 67 9.31 0.97 8.79
C MET A 67 9.75 -0.19 7.87
N ALA A 68 8.85 -1.10 7.51
CA ALA A 68 9.15 -2.19 6.58
C ALA A 68 9.61 -1.68 5.20
N CYS A 69 8.97 -0.64 4.66
CA CYS A 69 9.39 -0.02 3.41
C CYS A 69 10.74 0.70 3.53
N ASN A 70 11.00 1.35 4.67
CA ASN A 70 12.27 1.99 4.95
C ASN A 70 13.43 0.99 5.04
N ASP A 71 13.21 -0.11 5.77
CA ASP A 71 14.18 -1.22 5.91
C ASP A 71 14.47 -1.90 4.56
N ALA A 72 13.54 -1.79 3.59
CA ALA A 72 13.68 -2.33 2.24
C ALA A 72 14.26 -1.31 1.23
N GLY A 73 15.07 -0.35 1.69
CA GLY A 73 15.72 0.64 0.82
C GLY A 73 14.90 1.92 0.61
N GLN A 74 14.17 2.36 1.63
CA GLN A 74 13.35 3.58 1.56
C GLN A 74 12.33 3.57 0.42
N LYS A 75 11.72 2.41 0.17
CA LYS A 75 10.69 2.24 -0.86
C LYS A 75 9.47 3.13 -0.56
N PRO A 76 8.82 3.72 -1.59
CA PRO A 76 7.66 4.57 -1.39
C PRO A 76 6.56 3.88 -0.58
N CYS A 77 6.03 4.60 0.42
CA CYS A 77 4.95 4.14 1.28
C CYS A 77 3.92 5.27 1.47
N ILE A 78 2.85 5.25 0.68
CA ILE A 78 1.82 6.29 0.68
C ILE A 78 0.61 5.83 1.50
N THR A 79 0.06 6.71 2.33
CA THR A 79 -1.17 6.45 3.07
C THR A 79 -2.31 7.24 2.43
N CYS A 80 -3.33 6.54 1.97
CA CYS A 80 -4.56 7.12 1.47
C CYS A 80 -5.56 7.24 2.63
N HIS A 81 -5.91 8.48 3.00
CA HIS A 81 -6.84 8.76 4.08
C HIS A 81 -8.30 8.70 3.58
N TYR A 82 -9.17 8.04 4.36
CA TYR A 82 -10.56 7.78 3.96
C TYR A 82 -11.49 9.01 4.07
N GLN A 83 -11.13 10.05 4.86
CA GLN A 83 -11.88 11.31 4.85
C GLN A 83 -11.50 12.12 3.60
N GLY A 84 -12.40 12.15 2.62
CA GLY A 84 -12.31 13.09 1.50
C GLY A 84 -11.86 12.51 0.16
N PHE A 85 -11.95 11.18 -0.05
CA PHE A 85 -11.77 10.59 -1.38
C PHE A 85 -10.51 11.12 -2.11
N THR A 86 -9.35 11.17 -1.42
CA THR A 86 -8.08 11.29 -2.14
C THR A 86 -8.01 10.06 -3.03
N ASN A 87 -8.14 10.28 -4.34
CA ASN A 87 -8.51 9.24 -5.29
C ASN A 87 -7.39 8.19 -5.27
N LEU A 88 -7.72 6.89 -5.30
CA LEU A 88 -6.72 5.83 -5.53
C LEU A 88 -5.76 6.23 -6.66
N ARG A 89 -6.28 6.89 -7.70
CA ARG A 89 -5.51 7.50 -8.79
C ARG A 89 -4.45 8.51 -8.32
N GLU A 90 -4.81 9.49 -7.50
CA GLU A 90 -3.86 10.49 -6.98
C GLU A 90 -2.77 9.84 -6.14
N THR A 91 -3.16 8.87 -5.31
CA THR A 91 -2.21 8.10 -4.49
C THR A 91 -1.25 7.29 -5.37
N MET A 92 -1.75 6.68 -6.44
CA MET A 92 -0.92 5.96 -7.41
C MET A 92 -0.01 6.89 -8.21
N GLN A 93 -0.49 8.07 -8.60
CA GLN A 93 0.32 9.08 -9.28
C GLN A 93 1.47 9.57 -8.39
N GLU A 94 1.21 9.82 -7.11
CA GLU A 94 2.24 10.20 -6.15
C GLU A 94 3.23 9.05 -5.91
N CYS A 95 2.73 7.82 -5.81
CA CYS A 95 3.57 6.63 -5.70
C CYS A 95 4.50 6.49 -6.92
N LEU A 96 3.97 6.63 -8.14
CA LEU A 96 4.73 6.60 -9.38
C LEU A 96 5.75 7.73 -9.44
N ARG A 97 5.36 8.97 -9.09
CA ARG A 97 6.27 10.12 -9.04
C ARG A 97 7.46 9.85 -8.12
N GLN A 98 7.21 9.24 -6.97
CA GLN A 98 8.25 8.86 -6.01
C GLN A 98 9.14 7.72 -6.49
N LEU A 99 8.60 6.76 -7.24
CA LEU A 99 9.40 5.70 -7.87
C LEU A 99 10.31 6.27 -8.95
N LEU A 100 9.78 7.11 -9.83
CA LEU A 100 10.53 7.72 -10.94
C LEU A 100 11.61 8.68 -10.45
N ALA A 101 11.39 9.40 -9.35
CA ALA A 101 12.41 10.29 -8.77
C ALA A 101 13.60 9.54 -8.11
N ARG A 102 13.52 8.21 -8.01
CA ARG A 102 14.59 7.35 -7.47
C ARG A 102 15.41 6.65 -8.56
N LEU A 103 14.98 6.75 -9.83
CA LEU A 103 15.75 6.31 -11.01
C LEU A 103 16.79 7.38 -11.38
#